data_AF-A0A1P8X0H3-F1
#
_entry.id   AF-A0A1P8X0H3-F1
#
_cell.length_a   1.000
_cell.length_b   1.000
_cell.length_c   1.000
_cell.angle_alpha   90.00
_cell.angle_beta   90.00
_cell.angle_gamma   90.00
#
_symmetry.space_group_name_H-M   'P 1'
#
loop_
_entity.id
_entity.type
_entity.pdbx_description
1 polymer ?
#
loop_
_entity_poly.entity_id
_entity_poly.type
_entity_poly.pdbx_seq_one_letter_code
_entity_poly.pdbx_strand_id
1 'polypeptide(L)'
;MRPWIILSAFAFSSGCASISQPPQPPIASDFNSEDFRQRLAVKQNAALKAAAASGSEVKRLFIVGVEMHHGIFLTSLTPYPSDIGLPYHVMPDFVNDDMQAKFLSAMSQEAMSKHVGQRLMCECVGVEWSFHGTNRFFVRQAELRWEQSAPAGDVPDPYS
;
A
#
# COMPACT_ATOMS: atom_id res chain seq x y z
N MET A 1 -79.05 -0.05 -38.67
CA MET A 1 -78.40 -0.82 -37.60
C MET A 1 -78.39 0.04 -36.35
N ARG A 2 -78.73 -0.58 -35.22
CA ARG A 2 -79.16 0.01 -33.93
C ARG A 2 -77.93 0.19 -32.97
N PRO A 3 -78.08 0.77 -31.76
CA PRO A 3 -77.26 1.90 -31.29
C PRO A 3 -76.61 1.65 -29.87
N TRP A 4 -76.33 2.70 -29.07
CA TRP A 4 -76.11 2.70 -27.58
C TRP A 4 -74.68 2.27 -27.12
N ILE A 5 -74.01 2.70 -26.03
CA ILE A 5 -74.34 3.30 -24.70
C ILE A 5 -73.06 3.95 -24.11
N ILE A 6 -73.28 4.94 -23.22
CA ILE A 6 -72.34 5.65 -22.33
C ILE A 6 -71.95 4.76 -21.12
N LEU A 7 -70.71 4.82 -20.59
CA LEU A 7 -70.52 4.74 -19.13
C LEU A 7 -69.16 5.26 -18.65
N SER A 8 -69.25 6.23 -17.75
CA SER A 8 -68.18 6.85 -16.97
C SER A 8 -67.62 5.90 -15.90
N ALA A 9 -66.34 6.08 -15.56
CA ALA A 9 -65.85 5.76 -14.21
C ALA A 9 -64.79 6.78 -13.79
N PHE A 10 -65.18 7.69 -12.90
CA PHE A 10 -64.26 8.44 -12.06
C PHE A 10 -63.65 7.46 -11.05
N ALA A 11 -62.32 7.36 -11.03
CA ALA A 11 -61.59 6.79 -9.90
C ALA A 11 -60.65 7.87 -9.35
N PHE A 12 -61.12 8.57 -8.33
CA PHE A 12 -60.24 9.30 -7.41
C PHE A 12 -59.34 8.28 -6.73
N SER A 13 -58.04 8.36 -6.96
CA SER A 13 -57.04 7.72 -6.11
C SER A 13 -56.14 8.79 -5.53
N SER A 14 -56.35 9.01 -4.23
CA SER A 14 -55.50 9.77 -3.33
C SER A 14 -54.07 9.24 -3.41
N GLY A 15 -53.23 9.87 -4.22
CA GLY A 15 -51.80 9.63 -4.23
C GLY A 15 -51.17 10.28 -3.01
N CYS A 16 -50.73 9.46 -2.05
CA CYS A 16 -49.86 9.87 -0.96
C CYS A 16 -48.64 10.61 -1.55
N ALA A 17 -48.55 11.91 -1.29
CA ALA A 17 -47.32 12.67 -1.52
C ALA A 17 -46.28 12.15 -0.51
N SER A 18 -45.51 11.14 -0.92
CA SER A 18 -44.29 10.74 -0.23
C SER A 18 -43.31 11.89 -0.44
N ILE A 19 -43.06 12.66 0.63
CA ILE A 19 -41.99 13.65 0.67
C ILE A 19 -40.69 12.86 0.53
N SER A 20 -40.19 12.77 -0.70
CA SER A 20 -38.91 12.15 -1.02
C SER A 20 -37.84 13.03 -0.40
N GLN A 21 -37.41 12.66 0.81
CA GLN A 21 -36.24 13.24 1.44
C GLN A 21 -35.07 13.02 0.46
N PRO A 22 -34.32 14.06 0.06
CA PRO A 22 -33.19 13.87 -0.83
C PRO A 22 -32.24 12.87 -0.17
N PRO A 23 -31.66 11.91 -0.92
CA PRO A 23 -30.70 10.98 -0.36
C PRO A 23 -29.61 11.80 0.33
N GLN A 24 -29.40 11.56 1.62
CA GLN A 24 -28.31 12.21 2.34
C GLN A 24 -27.01 11.96 1.55
N PRO A 25 -26.20 13.00 1.31
CA PRO A 25 -24.89 12.80 0.70
C PRO A 25 -24.15 11.76 1.53
N PRO A 26 -23.43 10.81 0.89
CA PRO A 26 -22.65 9.82 1.63
C PRO A 26 -21.76 10.57 2.61
N ILE A 27 -21.92 10.26 3.90
CA ILE A 27 -21.08 10.80 4.96
C ILE A 27 -19.65 10.54 4.50
N ALA A 28 -18.87 11.61 4.30
CA ALA A 28 -17.48 11.51 3.92
C ALA A 28 -16.83 10.50 4.87
N SER A 29 -16.30 9.42 4.30
CA SER A 29 -15.68 8.37 5.11
C SER A 29 -14.58 9.04 5.92
N ASP A 30 -14.72 9.04 7.24
CA ASP A 30 -13.68 9.60 8.10
C ASP A 30 -12.48 8.65 8.04
N PHE A 31 -11.54 8.95 7.16
CA PHE A 31 -10.32 8.18 6.94
C PHE A 31 -9.42 8.14 8.18
N ASN A 32 -9.65 9.03 9.14
CA ASN A 32 -8.94 9.07 10.42
C ASN A 32 -9.71 8.39 11.55
N SER A 33 -10.94 7.93 11.32
CA SER A 33 -11.70 7.19 12.33
C SER A 33 -11.04 5.85 12.66
N GLU A 34 -11.07 5.49 13.94
CA GLU A 34 -10.56 4.19 14.41
C GLU A 34 -11.24 3.02 13.69
N ASP A 35 -12.55 3.12 13.43
CA ASP A 35 -13.31 2.13 12.66
C ASP A 35 -12.76 1.94 11.25
N PHE A 36 -12.43 3.03 10.55
CA PHE A 36 -11.84 2.95 9.22
C PHE A 36 -10.46 2.30 9.27
N ARG A 37 -9.61 2.71 10.23
CA ARG A 37 -8.27 2.14 10.43
C ARG A 37 -8.32 0.64 10.73
N GLN A 38 -9.25 0.21 11.58
CA GLN A 38 -9.42 -1.19 11.94
C GLN A 38 -9.89 -2.02 10.75
N ARG A 39 -10.88 -1.53 9.98
CA ARG A 39 -11.34 -2.19 8.76
C ARG A 39 -10.23 -2.31 7.71
N LEU A 40 -9.42 -1.26 7.56
CA LEU A 40 -8.28 -1.27 6.65
C LEU A 40 -7.22 -2.30 7.09
N ALA A 41 -6.90 -2.35 8.38
CA ALA A 41 -5.95 -3.33 8.93
C ALA A 41 -6.42 -4.78 8.72
N VAL A 42 -7.71 -5.07 8.93
CA VAL A 42 -8.27 -6.40 8.64
C VAL A 42 -8.14 -6.75 7.16
N LYS A 43 -8.47 -5.82 6.25
CA LYS A 43 -8.31 -6.03 4.80
C LYS A 43 -6.86 -6.25 4.40
N GLN A 44 -5.94 -5.46 4.93
CA GLN A 44 -4.51 -5.61 4.66
C GLN A 44 -4.01 -6.97 5.14
N ASN A 45 -4.36 -7.38 6.36
CA ASN A 45 -3.95 -8.67 6.91
C ASN A 45 -4.51 -9.85 6.11
N ALA A 46 -5.75 -9.76 5.63
CA ALA A 46 -6.32 -10.79 4.76
C ALA A 46 -5.59 -10.87 3.41
N ALA A 47 -5.31 -9.73 2.78
CA ALA A 47 -4.58 -9.66 1.52
C ALA A 47 -3.13 -10.16 1.67
N LEU A 48 -2.46 -9.77 2.75
CA LEU A 48 -1.11 -10.20 3.06
C LEU A 48 -1.03 -11.71 3.28
N LYS A 49 -1.97 -12.30 4.02
CA LYS A 49 -2.06 -13.76 4.18
C LYS A 49 -2.21 -14.49 2.85
N ALA A 50 -3.05 -13.95 1.95
CA ALA A 50 -3.22 -14.52 0.61
C ALA A 50 -1.94 -14.41 -0.21
N ALA A 51 -1.30 -13.24 -0.26
CA ALA A 51 -0.04 -13.02 -0.97
C ALA A 51 1.08 -13.92 -0.42
N ALA A 52 1.20 -14.03 0.90
CA ALA A 52 2.17 -14.89 1.55
C ALA A 52 1.99 -16.37 1.17
N ALA A 53 0.77 -16.83 0.89
CA ALA A 53 0.50 -18.22 0.52
C ALA A 53 0.62 -18.50 -0.99
N SER A 54 0.40 -17.49 -1.85
CA SER A 54 0.26 -17.67 -3.30
C SER A 54 1.49 -17.28 -4.13
N GLY A 55 2.41 -16.50 -3.55
CA GLY A 55 3.55 -15.96 -4.30
C GLY A 55 4.72 -16.93 -4.43
N SER A 56 5.35 -16.93 -5.61
CA SER A 56 6.71 -17.49 -5.76
C SER A 56 7.70 -16.64 -4.97
N GLU A 57 8.55 -17.28 -4.19
CA GLU A 57 9.61 -16.57 -3.49
C GLU A 57 10.63 -16.01 -4.50
N VAL A 58 10.95 -14.73 -4.35
CA VAL A 58 11.96 -14.05 -5.16
C VAL A 58 13.03 -13.48 -4.24
N LYS A 59 14.25 -13.44 -4.77
CA LYS A 59 15.40 -12.82 -4.14
C LYS A 59 15.63 -11.45 -4.75
N ARG A 60 15.80 -10.43 -3.90
CA ARG A 60 15.96 -9.03 -4.31
C ARG A 60 17.00 -8.34 -3.43
N LEU A 61 17.68 -7.36 -4.01
CA LEU A 61 18.64 -6.50 -3.32
C LEU A 61 18.01 -5.11 -3.14
N PHE A 62 17.98 -4.64 -1.90
CA PHE A 62 17.42 -3.36 -1.52
C PHE A 62 18.43 -2.52 -0.73
N ILE A 63 18.37 -1.20 -0.88
CA ILE A 63 18.85 -0.28 0.17
C ILE A 63 17.74 -0.17 1.21
N VAL A 64 18.08 -0.27 2.50
CA VAL A 64 17.17 -0.10 3.61
C VAL A 64 17.23 1.35 4.07
N GLY A 65 16.07 1.99 4.22
CA GLY A 65 15.95 3.30 4.81
C GLY A 65 14.93 3.34 5.94
N VAL A 66 14.95 4.43 6.72
CA VAL A 66 13.98 4.71 7.76
C VAL A 66 13.48 6.15 7.60
N GLU A 67 12.17 6.34 7.63
CA GLU A 67 11.54 7.66 7.62
C GLU A 67 10.51 7.77 8.75
N MET A 68 10.37 8.96 9.33
CA MET A 68 9.46 9.20 10.45
C MET A 68 7.98 8.87 10.15
N HIS A 69 7.54 8.99 8.90
CA HIS A 69 6.15 8.76 8.51
C HIS A 69 5.85 7.30 8.18
N HIS A 70 6.84 6.59 7.63
CA HIS A 70 6.65 5.29 7.00
C HIS A 70 7.33 4.16 7.77
N GLY A 71 8.20 4.48 8.73
CA GLY A 71 9.07 3.50 9.36
C GLY A 71 10.13 3.01 8.37
N ILE A 72 10.38 1.70 8.36
CA ILE A 72 11.36 1.08 7.46
C ILE A 72 10.80 1.07 6.04
N PHE A 73 11.60 1.44 5.06
CA PHE A 73 11.31 1.26 3.64
C PHE A 73 12.47 0.60 2.91
N LEU A 74 12.17 0.00 1.76
CA LEU A 74 13.14 -0.67 0.90
C LEU A 74 13.27 0.03 -0.44
N THR A 75 14.49 0.22 -0.91
CA THR A 75 14.78 0.82 -2.21
C THR A 75 15.40 -0.17 -3.16
N SER A 76 14.66 -0.54 -4.20
CA SER A 76 15.10 -1.51 -5.20
C SER A 76 16.28 -0.96 -5.99
N LEU A 77 17.41 -1.65 -6.04
CA LEU A 77 18.53 -1.24 -6.90
C LEU A 77 18.27 -1.52 -8.39
N THR A 78 17.35 -2.44 -8.69
CA THR A 78 16.92 -2.73 -10.06
C THR A 78 15.69 -1.90 -10.42
N PRO A 79 15.69 -1.15 -11.53
CA PRO A 79 14.51 -0.43 -11.99
C PRO A 79 13.38 -1.43 -12.27
N TYR A 80 12.19 -1.16 -11.74
CA TYR A 80 10.99 -1.88 -12.13
C TYR A 80 10.67 -1.56 -13.60
N PRO A 81 10.28 -2.54 -14.43
CA PRO A 81 9.98 -2.33 -15.85
C PRO A 81 8.68 -1.54 -16.10
N SER A 82 8.20 -0.74 -15.15
CA SER A 82 7.07 0.18 -15.35
C SER A 82 7.58 1.61 -15.28
N ASP A 83 7.64 2.21 -16.47
CA ASP A 83 8.15 3.53 -16.82
C ASP A 83 7.71 4.68 -15.90
N ILE A 84 8.58 5.70 -15.87
CA ILE A 84 8.36 7.07 -15.34
C ILE A 84 8.54 7.22 -13.82
N GLY A 85 9.78 7.50 -13.40
CA GLY A 85 10.04 8.48 -12.36
C GLY A 85 9.41 8.25 -10.97
N LEU A 86 9.87 7.20 -10.30
CA LEU A 86 9.82 6.98 -8.85
C LEU A 86 8.48 6.56 -8.20
N PRO A 87 8.54 5.72 -7.14
CA PRO A 87 9.72 5.54 -6.31
C PRO A 87 10.38 4.17 -6.41
N TYR A 88 11.71 4.24 -6.43
CA TYR A 88 12.66 3.48 -5.62
C TYR A 88 12.18 3.10 -4.19
N HIS A 89 10.91 2.99 -3.83
CA HIS A 89 10.46 2.75 -2.45
C HIS A 89 9.35 1.69 -2.39
N VAL A 90 9.61 0.64 -1.62
CA VAL A 90 8.78 -0.53 -1.41
C VAL A 90 8.56 -0.67 0.10
N MET A 91 7.31 -0.82 0.52
CA MET A 91 7.01 -1.03 1.94
C MET A 91 7.28 -2.50 2.31
N PRO A 92 8.15 -2.79 3.28
CA PRO A 92 8.35 -4.14 3.76
C PRO A 92 7.18 -4.56 4.67
N ASP A 93 6.66 -5.76 4.45
CA ASP A 93 5.88 -6.50 5.43
C ASP A 93 6.76 -7.63 5.96
N PHE A 94 6.79 -7.86 7.27
CA PHE A 94 7.70 -8.83 7.88
C PHE A 94 6.98 -10.12 8.23
N VAL A 95 7.65 -11.26 8.06
CA VAL A 95 7.10 -12.58 8.44
C VAL A 95 6.80 -12.69 9.93
N ASN A 96 7.55 -11.97 10.77
CA ASN A 96 7.38 -11.90 12.22
C ASN A 96 8.08 -10.65 12.81
N ASP A 97 7.83 -10.41 14.09
CA ASP A 97 8.39 -9.28 14.84
C ASP A 97 9.92 -9.36 14.96
N ASP A 98 10.51 -10.56 15.00
CA ASP A 98 11.97 -10.74 15.04
C ASP A 98 12.63 -10.20 13.77
N MET A 99 12.02 -10.45 12.61
CA MET A 99 12.50 -9.91 11.34
C MET A 99 12.38 -8.39 11.33
N GLN A 100 11.29 -7.81 11.83
CA GLN A 100 11.16 -6.36 11.94
C GLN A 100 12.22 -5.78 12.91
N ALA A 101 12.39 -6.39 14.08
CA ALA A 101 13.36 -5.98 15.09
C ALA A 101 14.80 -6.03 14.54
N LYS A 102 15.13 -7.01 13.70
CA LYS A 102 16.42 -7.10 13.00
C LYS A 102 16.70 -5.85 12.17
N PHE A 103 15.72 -5.37 11.40
CA PHE A 103 15.86 -4.14 10.61
C PHE A 103 15.92 -2.89 11.50
N LEU A 104 15.07 -2.79 12.51
CA LEU A 104 15.06 -1.66 13.45
C LEU A 104 16.38 -1.54 14.22
N SER A 105 16.95 -2.67 14.67
CA SER A 105 18.23 -2.73 15.35
C SER A 105 19.38 -2.27 14.43
N ALA A 106 19.39 -2.77 13.20
CA ALA A 106 20.36 -2.37 12.19
C ALA A 106 20.27 -0.88 11.83
N MET A 107 19.07 -0.28 11.91
CA MET A 107 18.82 1.15 11.66
C MET A 107 18.73 1.99 12.94
N SER A 108 19.17 1.47 14.08
CA SER A 108 19.20 2.23 15.33
C SER A 108 20.12 3.45 15.23
N GLN A 109 19.87 4.48 16.02
CA GLN A 109 20.73 5.67 16.06
C GLN A 109 22.20 5.31 16.37
N GLU A 110 22.42 4.33 17.25
CA GLU A 110 23.74 3.82 17.55
C GLU A 110 24.40 3.17 16.32
N ALA A 111 23.70 2.28 15.61
CA ALA A 111 24.22 1.64 14.41
C ALA A 111 24.51 2.69 13.31
N MET A 112 23.56 3.59 13.01
CA MET A 112 23.75 4.62 11.99
C MET A 112 24.95 5.54 12.30
N SER A 113 25.21 5.84 13.58
CA SER A 113 26.37 6.66 13.98
C SER A 113 27.72 5.98 13.72
N LYS A 114 27.75 4.64 13.68
CA LYS A 114 28.96 3.83 13.40
C LYS A 114 29.21 3.63 11.90
N HIS A 115 28.20 3.87 11.07
CA HIS A 115 28.20 3.56 9.64
C HIS A 115 28.00 4.82 8.77
N VAL A 116 28.57 5.95 9.19
CA VAL A 116 28.50 7.22 8.44
C VAL A 116 29.12 7.07 7.05
N GLY A 117 28.38 7.48 6.02
CA GLY A 117 28.78 7.35 4.61
C GLY A 117 28.51 5.98 3.99
N GLN A 118 27.97 5.04 4.76
CA GLN A 118 27.57 3.71 4.29
C GLN A 118 26.05 3.64 4.11
N ARG A 119 25.59 2.63 3.37
CA ARG A 119 24.17 2.29 3.19
C ARG A 119 23.92 0.90 3.74
N LEU A 120 22.79 0.71 4.41
CA LEU A 120 22.35 -0.60 4.82
C LEU A 120 21.73 -1.31 3.61
N MET A 121 22.31 -2.41 3.19
CA MET A 121 21.82 -3.26 2.12
C MET A 121 21.05 -4.46 2.70
N CYS A 122 19.91 -4.80 2.10
CA CYS A 122 19.21 -6.06 2.33
C CYS A 122 19.27 -6.94 1.09
N GLU A 123 19.82 -8.13 1.24
CA GLU A 123 19.55 -9.25 0.35
C GLU A 123 18.36 -10.02 0.92
N CYS A 124 17.18 -9.67 0.41
CA CYS A 124 15.89 -10.09 0.93
C CYS A 124 15.33 -11.23 0.06
N VAL A 125 14.82 -12.28 0.70
CA VAL A 125 14.01 -13.33 0.06
C VAL A 125 12.58 -13.20 0.58
N GLY A 126 11.62 -13.18 -0.34
CA GLY A 126 10.24 -12.87 0.00
C GLY A 126 9.29 -12.92 -1.17
N VAL A 127 8.13 -12.30 -1.01
CA VAL A 127 7.08 -12.25 -2.03
C VAL A 127 6.81 -10.81 -2.42
N GLU A 128 6.89 -10.50 -3.71
CA GLU A 128 6.41 -9.24 -4.28
C GLU A 128 4.89 -9.23 -4.29
N TRP A 129 4.28 -8.16 -3.78
CA TRP A 129 2.83 -8.03 -3.76
C TRP A 129 2.41 -6.55 -3.79
N SER A 130 1.11 -6.30 -3.91
CA SER A 130 0.57 -4.96 -3.87
C SER A 130 -0.70 -4.88 -3.01
N PHE A 131 -0.90 -3.73 -2.38
CA PHE A 131 -2.10 -3.42 -1.63
C PHE A 131 -2.54 -2.00 -1.95
N HIS A 132 -3.75 -1.84 -2.49
CA HIS A 132 -4.29 -0.55 -2.94
C HIS A 132 -3.33 0.27 -3.83
N GLY A 133 -2.63 -0.40 -4.75
CA GLY A 133 -1.71 0.26 -5.70
C GLY A 133 -0.32 0.59 -5.14
N THR A 134 -0.05 0.31 -3.86
CA THR A 134 1.30 0.41 -3.29
C THR A 134 2.04 -0.89 -3.48
N ASN A 135 3.26 -0.82 -4.04
CA ASN A 135 4.18 -1.95 -4.13
C ASN A 135 4.76 -2.29 -2.77
N ARG A 136 4.74 -3.59 -2.45
CA ARG A 136 5.14 -4.11 -1.15
C ARG A 136 5.99 -5.37 -1.31
N PHE A 137 6.76 -5.68 -0.29
CA PHE A 137 7.59 -6.88 -0.26
C PHE A 137 7.44 -7.59 1.07
N PHE A 138 6.92 -8.82 1.03
CA PHE A 138 6.81 -9.65 2.22
C PHE A 138 8.14 -10.35 2.51
N VAL A 139 8.93 -9.80 3.43
CA VAL A 139 10.28 -10.27 3.80
C VAL A 139 10.17 -11.52 4.67
N ARG A 140 10.67 -12.64 4.16
CA ARG A 140 10.74 -13.92 4.87
C ARG A 140 12.13 -14.21 5.41
N GLN A 141 13.15 -13.83 4.64
CA GLN A 141 14.54 -13.91 5.03
C GLN A 141 15.25 -12.64 4.57
N ALA A 142 16.26 -12.22 5.34
CA ALA A 142 17.03 -11.04 5.04
C ALA A 142 18.47 -11.23 5.52
N GLU A 143 19.42 -10.95 4.64
CA GLU A 143 20.81 -10.71 5.02
C GLU A 143 21.07 -9.20 4.96
N LEU A 144 21.50 -8.62 6.09
CA LEU A 144 21.72 -7.18 6.23
C LEU A 144 23.21 -6.91 6.32
N ARG A 145 23.69 -5.95 5.53
CA ARG A 145 25.10 -5.56 5.53
C ARG A 145 25.26 -4.08 5.22
N TRP A 146 26.20 -3.43 5.89
CA TRP A 146 26.58 -2.05 5.58
C TRP A 146 27.60 -2.04 4.45
N GLU A 147 27.30 -1.30 3.39
CA GLU A 147 28.19 -1.15 2.23
C GLU A 147 28.59 0.31 2.07
N GLN A 148 29.82 0.54 1.61
CA GLN A 148 30.28 1.88 1.27
C GLN A 148 29.38 2.47 0.19
N SER A 149 28.81 3.65 0.43
CA SER A 149 28.18 4.38 -0.66
C SER A 149 29.26 4.70 -1.68
N ALA A 150 29.07 4.33 -2.94
CA ALA A 150 29.94 4.82 -4.01
C ALA A 150 30.07 6.35 -3.84
N PRO A 151 31.29 6.92 -3.99
CA PRO A 151 31.44 8.37 -3.98
C PRO A 151 30.47 8.96 -5.00
N ALA A 152 29.92 10.14 -4.71
CA ALA A 152 29.01 10.86 -5.61
C ALA A 152 29.70 11.39 -6.89
N GLY A 153 30.64 10.64 -7.44
CA GLY A 153 31.30 10.88 -8.71
C GLY A 153 30.84 9.82 -9.71
N ASP A 154 30.43 10.27 -10.89
CA ASP A 154 30.03 9.47 -12.06
C ASP A 154 28.58 8.94 -12.08
N VAL A 155 27.63 9.70 -11.52
CA VAL A 155 26.33 9.76 -12.21
C VAL A 155 26.52 10.79 -13.32
N PRO A 156 26.60 10.38 -14.61
CA PRO A 156 26.61 11.36 -15.70
C PRO A 156 25.37 12.22 -15.52
N ASP A 157 25.59 13.52 -15.41
CA ASP A 157 24.50 14.49 -15.42
C ASP A 157 23.69 14.22 -16.70
N PRO A 158 22.40 13.88 -16.60
CA PRO A 158 21.58 13.60 -17.77
C PRO A 158 21.39 14.85 -18.66
N TYR A 159 21.94 16.00 -18.25
CA TYR A 159 21.92 17.27 -18.96
C TYR A 159 23.31 17.80 -19.38
N SER A 160 24.40 17.02 -19.21
CA SER A 160 25.75 17.38 -19.66
C SER A 160 26.13 16.77 -21.01
#